data_AF-A0AAQ4DRE7-F1
#
_entry.id   AF-A0AAQ4DRE7-F1
#
_cell.length_a   1.000
_cell.length_b   1.000
_cell.length_c   1.000
_cell.angle_alpha   90.00
_cell.angle_beta   90.00
_cell.angle_gamma   90.00
#
_symmetry.space_group_name_H-M   'P 1'
#
loop_
_entity.id
_entity.type
_entity.pdbx_description
1 polymer ?
#
loop_
_entity_poly.entity_id
_entity_poly.type
_entity_poly.pdbx_seq_one_letter_code
_entity_poly.pdbx_strand_id
1 'polypeptide(L)'
;MDSPKSTRTAKIAHQNKRPRLDIDSAPSQQALKQQVAKVLNRQERLFMFLSSDVNKAYCAFLLSVIPEFEKTNTFLQSGAPQVHVLLEVLNSLLREILLRFVKPSVIKSSCELTDIDYKSSGNQRDDDDLVIGSQTLQILERLKIADKQQFLTRVRRFFVVVSDYIILKFLLKSEILKKAEVARLSSIVTA
;
A
#
# COMPACT_ATOMS: atom_id res chain seq x y z
N MET A 1 -19.17 50.20 59.26
CA MET A 1 -18.44 50.56 60.49
C MET A 1 -18.73 49.49 61.54
N ASP A 2 -17.64 48.99 62.11
CA ASP A 2 -17.49 48.43 63.45
C ASP A 2 -18.26 47.15 63.87
N SER A 3 -17.54 46.03 63.73
CA SER A 3 -17.41 45.01 64.80
C SER A 3 -16.70 45.62 66.04
N PRO A 4 -16.45 44.95 67.20
CA PRO A 4 -16.67 43.53 67.54
C PRO A 4 -17.00 43.16 69.04
N LYS A 5 -17.24 41.85 69.27
CA LYS A 5 -16.78 40.97 70.41
C LYS A 5 -17.38 41.12 71.83
N SER A 6 -17.79 39.98 72.41
CA SER A 6 -17.01 39.19 73.42
C SER A 6 -17.94 38.35 74.33
N THR A 7 -18.03 37.03 74.16
CA THR A 7 -17.32 35.94 74.89
C THR A 7 -18.07 35.40 76.12
N ARG A 8 -18.41 34.10 76.11
CA ARG A 8 -18.62 33.32 77.34
C ARG A 8 -18.17 31.85 77.18
N THR A 9 -17.02 31.62 77.81
CA THR A 9 -16.49 30.45 78.54
C THR A 9 -16.95 29.00 78.30
N ALA A 10 -15.94 28.15 78.30
CA ALA A 10 -15.88 26.70 78.15
C ALA A 10 -16.45 25.86 79.32
N LYS A 11 -16.76 24.58 79.02
CA LYS A 11 -16.15 23.35 79.58
C LYS A 11 -17.08 22.15 79.40
N ILE A 12 -16.67 21.11 78.64
CA ILE A 12 -16.91 19.68 78.96
C ILE A 12 -15.71 18.87 78.42
N ALA A 13 -15.24 17.92 79.21
CA ALA A 13 -14.07 17.10 79.01
C ALA A 13 -14.40 15.66 78.54
N HIS A 14 -13.34 14.97 78.11
CA HIS A 14 -13.12 13.52 77.98
C HIS A 14 -13.33 12.80 76.63
N GLN A 15 -12.15 12.48 76.05
CA GLN A 15 -11.71 11.19 75.51
C GLN A 15 -12.45 10.57 74.31
N ASN A 16 -11.80 10.63 73.14
CA ASN A 16 -11.15 9.43 72.59
C ASN A 16 -10.23 9.77 71.40
N LYS A 17 -8.99 9.28 71.47
CA LYS A 17 -7.99 9.31 70.39
C LYS A 17 -8.52 8.51 69.19
N ARG A 18 -8.60 9.15 68.03
CA ARG A 18 -8.56 8.48 66.71
C ARG A 18 -7.55 9.22 65.84
N PRO A 19 -6.59 8.54 65.18
CA PRO A 19 -5.67 9.20 64.26
C PRO A 19 -6.45 9.79 63.09
N ARG A 20 -6.07 11.00 62.67
CA ARG A 20 -6.45 11.55 61.36
C ARG A 20 -6.06 10.53 60.27
N LEU A 21 -7.05 10.05 59.54
CA LEU A 21 -6.85 9.61 58.16
C LEU A 21 -7.28 10.79 57.32
N ASP A 22 -6.29 11.49 56.76
CA ASP A 22 -6.50 12.57 55.82
C ASP A 22 -7.28 12.01 54.61
N ILE A 23 -8.57 12.36 54.56
CA ILE A 23 -9.37 12.31 53.35
C ILE A 23 -8.97 13.56 52.58
N ASP A 24 -7.92 13.46 51.77
CA ASP A 24 -7.72 14.33 50.61
C ASP A 24 -6.63 13.75 49.71
N SER A 25 -7.07 13.28 48.54
CA SER A 25 -6.36 13.16 47.25
C SER A 25 -6.69 11.87 46.49
N ALA A 26 -7.96 11.76 46.09
CA ALA A 26 -8.30 11.01 44.88
C ALA A 26 -7.71 11.76 43.66
N PRO A 27 -7.38 11.03 42.58
CA PRO A 27 -6.19 11.25 41.77
C PRO A 27 -6.29 12.50 40.91
N SER A 28 -5.25 13.32 40.90
CA SER A 28 -5.12 14.42 39.95
C SER A 28 -5.29 13.88 38.53
N GLN A 29 -6.40 14.23 37.89
CA GLN A 29 -6.78 13.91 36.51
C GLN A 29 -5.73 14.34 35.46
N GLN A 30 -4.64 14.98 35.90
CA GLN A 30 -3.46 15.33 35.11
C GLN A 30 -2.51 14.14 34.88
N ALA A 31 -2.51 13.11 35.74
CA ALA A 31 -1.72 11.88 35.51
C ALA A 31 -2.37 10.95 34.46
N LEU A 32 -3.70 11.03 34.29
CA LEU A 32 -4.44 10.25 33.27
C LEU A 32 -4.58 10.97 31.92
N LYS A 33 -4.19 12.25 31.83
CA LYS A 33 -4.18 13.04 30.58
C LYS A 33 -2.79 13.26 29.99
N GLN A 34 -1.75 12.68 30.61
CA GLN A 34 -0.38 12.62 30.08
C GLN A 34 -0.06 11.32 29.31
N GLN A 35 -1.06 10.54 28.91
CA GLN A 35 -0.92 9.66 27.74
C GLN A 35 -1.05 10.48 26.45
N VAL A 36 -0.29 11.57 26.40
CA VAL A 36 -0.03 12.36 25.21
C VAL A 36 0.78 11.44 24.31
N ALA A 37 0.29 11.26 23.07
CA ALA A 37 0.95 10.51 22.02
C ALA A 37 2.48 10.67 22.11
N LYS A 38 3.17 9.61 22.56
CA LYS A 38 4.63 9.55 22.49
C LYS A 38 4.96 9.79 21.03
N VAL A 39 5.57 10.94 20.74
CA VAL A 39 6.15 11.19 19.41
C VAL A 39 7.26 10.17 19.28
N LEU A 40 6.94 9.06 18.63
CA LEU A 40 7.85 7.94 18.41
C LEU A 40 9.12 8.48 17.78
N ASN A 41 10.25 8.08 18.34
CA ASN A 41 11.54 8.48 17.82
C ASN A 41 11.70 7.95 16.38
N ARG A 42 12.57 8.56 15.55
CA ARG A 42 12.70 8.19 14.13
C ARG A 42 12.91 6.67 13.95
N GLN A 43 13.74 6.08 14.80
CA GLN A 43 14.07 4.66 14.82
C GLN A 43 12.86 3.80 15.18
N GLU A 44 12.07 4.22 16.18
CA GLU A 44 10.87 3.49 16.60
C GLU A 44 9.79 3.53 15.52
N ARG A 45 9.64 4.66 14.81
CA ARG A 45 8.74 4.75 13.65
C ARG A 45 9.16 3.82 12.52
N LEU A 46 10.47 3.76 12.23
CA LEU A 46 11.01 2.88 11.20
C LEU A 46 10.83 1.41 11.59
N PHE A 47 11.09 1.07 12.85
CA PHE A 47 10.88 -0.27 13.38
C PHE A 47 9.40 -0.67 13.26
N MET A 48 8.46 0.16 13.73
CA MET A 48 7.03 -0.09 13.57
C MET A 48 6.61 -0.26 12.11
N PHE A 49 7.18 0.55 11.21
CA PHE A 49 6.92 0.44 9.77
C PHE A 49 7.42 -0.90 9.21
N LEU A 50 8.66 -1.29 9.49
CA LEU A 50 9.26 -2.53 8.97
C LEU A 50 8.68 -3.79 9.65
N SER A 51 8.22 -3.68 10.89
CA SER A 51 7.60 -4.78 11.62
C SER A 51 6.15 -5.04 11.19
N SER A 52 5.48 -4.06 10.57
CA SER A 52 4.10 -4.20 10.10
C SER A 52 3.99 -5.22 8.96
N ASP A 53 3.13 -6.21 9.14
CA ASP A 53 2.90 -7.26 8.14
C ASP A 53 2.27 -6.70 6.85
N VAL A 54 1.51 -5.61 6.93
CA VAL A 54 0.98 -4.90 5.76
C VAL A 54 2.11 -4.32 4.91
N ASN A 55 3.13 -3.73 5.53
CA ASN A 55 4.28 -3.18 4.80
C ASN A 55 5.16 -4.28 4.22
N LYS A 56 5.32 -5.40 4.93
CA LYS A 56 5.98 -6.59 4.38
C LYS A 56 5.23 -7.13 3.16
N ALA A 57 3.90 -7.13 3.17
CA ALA A 57 3.10 -7.50 2.01
C ALA A 57 3.33 -6.55 0.83
N TYR A 58 3.42 -5.23 1.06
CA TYR A 58 3.76 -4.27 -0.01
C TYR A 58 5.17 -4.50 -0.56
N CYS A 59 6.15 -4.76 0.30
CA CYS A 59 7.52 -5.07 -0.15
C CYS A 59 7.56 -6.37 -0.97
N ALA A 60 6.92 -7.44 -0.50
CA ALA A 60 6.82 -8.71 -1.21
C ALA A 60 6.11 -8.56 -2.57
N PHE A 61 5.06 -7.74 -2.62
CA PHE A 61 4.38 -7.40 -3.86
C PHE A 61 5.30 -6.66 -4.83
N LEU A 62 6.01 -5.63 -4.37
CA LEU A 62 6.93 -4.90 -5.24
C LEU A 62 8.04 -5.81 -5.77
N LEU A 63 8.62 -6.66 -4.92
CA LEU A 63 9.61 -7.65 -5.33
C LEU A 63 9.06 -8.62 -6.40
N SER A 64 7.75 -8.88 -6.40
CA SER A 64 7.12 -9.73 -7.42
C SER A 64 6.84 -9.03 -8.74
N VAL A 65 6.74 -7.68 -8.77
CA VAL A 65 6.39 -6.90 -9.98
C VAL A 65 7.60 -6.19 -10.61
N ILE A 66 8.65 -5.92 -9.83
CA ILE A 66 9.88 -5.29 -10.33
C ILE A 66 10.53 -6.06 -11.49
N PRO A 67 10.63 -7.41 -11.46
CA PRO A 67 11.29 -8.16 -12.54
C PRO A 67 10.69 -7.91 -13.93
N GLU A 68 9.37 -7.68 -14.03
CA GLU A 68 8.70 -7.35 -15.29
C GLU A 68 9.23 -6.05 -15.90
N PHE A 69 9.44 -5.04 -15.05
CA PHE A 69 10.01 -3.76 -15.47
C PHE A 69 11.49 -3.88 -15.77
N GLU A 70 12.25 -4.63 -14.98
CA GLU A 70 13.69 -4.81 -15.19
C GLU A 70 13.99 -5.37 -16.57
N LYS A 71 13.26 -6.40 -17.01
CA LYS A 71 13.42 -6.97 -18.36
C LYS A 71 13.31 -5.91 -19.46
N THR A 72 12.29 -5.04 -19.36
CA THR A 72 12.06 -3.98 -20.35
C THR A 72 13.07 -2.85 -20.21
N ASN A 73 13.43 -2.48 -18.98
CA ASN A 73 14.42 -1.44 -18.71
C ASN A 73 15.81 -1.83 -19.20
N THR A 74 16.25 -3.06 -18.99
CA THR A 74 17.52 -3.58 -19.50
C THR A 74 17.55 -3.53 -21.04
N PHE A 75 16.42 -3.84 -21.70
CA PHE A 75 16.31 -3.70 -23.15
C PHE A 75 16.42 -2.24 -23.60
N LEU A 76 15.71 -1.31 -22.94
CA LEU A 76 15.77 0.12 -23.26
C LEU A 76 17.13 0.76 -22.99
N GLN A 77 17.90 0.19 -22.06
CA GLN A 77 19.25 0.62 -21.71
C GLN A 77 20.33 -0.05 -22.56
N SER A 78 19.95 -0.88 -23.54
CA SER A 78 20.93 -1.51 -24.42
C SER A 78 21.61 -0.45 -25.30
N GLY A 79 22.92 -0.58 -25.50
CA GLY A 79 23.67 0.32 -26.38
C GLY A 79 23.44 0.06 -27.88
N ALA A 80 22.67 -0.98 -28.22
CA ALA A 80 22.43 -1.39 -29.60
C ALA A 80 21.11 -0.79 -30.12
N PRO A 81 21.05 -0.35 -31.40
CA PRO A 81 19.80 0.13 -31.99
C PRO A 81 18.85 -1.05 -32.24
N GLN A 82 17.91 -1.26 -31.32
CA GLN A 82 16.94 -2.37 -31.36
C GLN A 82 15.50 -1.91 -31.65
N VAL A 83 15.34 -0.82 -32.41
CA VAL A 83 14.02 -0.23 -32.74
C VAL A 83 13.09 -1.26 -33.40
N HIS A 84 13.64 -2.17 -34.19
CA HIS A 84 12.90 -3.23 -34.89
C HIS A 84 12.17 -4.22 -33.98
N VAL A 85 12.54 -4.30 -32.70
CA VAL A 85 11.92 -5.15 -31.67
C VAL A 85 11.22 -4.32 -30.59
N LEU A 86 11.47 -3.01 -30.54
CA LEU A 86 11.02 -2.14 -29.46
C LEU A 86 9.51 -2.22 -29.23
N LEU A 87 8.70 -2.16 -30.28
CA LEU A 87 7.24 -2.18 -30.15
C LEU A 87 6.74 -3.48 -29.50
N GLU A 88 7.33 -4.62 -29.86
CA GLU A 88 7.02 -5.93 -29.29
C GLU A 88 7.34 -5.96 -27.78
N VAL A 89 8.51 -5.45 -27.37
CA VAL A 89 8.92 -5.42 -25.96
C VAL A 89 7.98 -4.55 -25.13
N LEU A 90 7.64 -3.35 -25.63
CA LEU A 90 6.75 -2.43 -24.90
C LEU A 90 5.33 -3.00 -24.77
N ASN A 91 4.81 -3.64 -25.83
CA ASN A 91 3.53 -4.34 -25.77
C ASN A 91 3.57 -5.56 -24.85
N SER A 92 4.69 -6.29 -24.81
CA SER A 92 4.90 -7.40 -23.89
C SER A 92 4.83 -6.91 -22.43
N LEU A 93 5.48 -5.79 -22.08
CA LEU A 93 5.36 -5.23 -20.74
C LEU A 93 3.90 -4.91 -20.38
N LEU A 94 3.19 -4.20 -21.25
CA LEU A 94 1.78 -3.87 -21.00
C LEU A 94 0.95 -5.14 -20.82
N ARG A 95 1.16 -6.16 -21.66
CA ARG A 95 0.47 -7.45 -21.56
C ARG A 95 0.74 -8.13 -20.22
N GLU A 96 1.98 -8.23 -19.79
CA GLU A 96 2.36 -8.86 -18.51
C GLU A 96 1.74 -8.13 -17.32
N ILE A 97 1.74 -6.79 -17.34
CA ILE A 97 1.09 -5.99 -16.30
C ILE A 97 -0.42 -6.21 -16.30
N LEU A 98 -1.09 -6.16 -17.47
CA LEU A 98 -2.54 -6.39 -17.57
C LEU A 98 -2.92 -7.81 -17.12
N LEU A 99 -2.15 -8.83 -17.50
CA LEU A 99 -2.42 -10.23 -17.11
C LEU A 99 -2.47 -10.43 -15.59
N ARG A 100 -1.82 -9.56 -14.81
CA ARG A 100 -1.81 -9.66 -13.35
C ARG A 100 -3.13 -9.26 -12.68
N PHE A 101 -3.90 -8.37 -13.29
CA PHE A 101 -5.12 -7.82 -12.67
C PHE A 101 -6.36 -7.77 -13.56
N VAL A 102 -6.22 -7.97 -14.86
CA VAL A 102 -7.32 -8.04 -15.84
C VAL A 102 -7.63 -9.50 -16.17
N LYS A 103 -8.91 -9.79 -16.38
CA LYS A 103 -9.37 -11.12 -16.77
C LYS A 103 -8.71 -11.55 -18.10
N PRO A 104 -8.15 -12.77 -18.19
CA PRO A 104 -7.54 -13.26 -19.44
C PRO A 104 -8.51 -13.27 -20.63
N SER A 105 -9.81 -13.46 -20.38
CA SER A 105 -10.84 -13.41 -21.41
C SER A 105 -10.90 -12.05 -22.10
N VAL A 106 -10.85 -10.95 -21.34
CA VAL A 106 -10.88 -9.57 -21.84
C VAL A 106 -9.63 -9.27 -22.68
N ILE A 107 -8.46 -9.73 -22.21
CA ILE A 107 -7.19 -9.53 -22.93
C ILE A 107 -7.18 -10.31 -24.24
N LYS A 108 -7.75 -11.53 -24.27
CA LYS A 108 -7.82 -12.36 -25.49
C LYS A 108 -8.83 -11.83 -26.51
N SER A 109 -9.90 -11.18 -26.06
CA SER A 109 -10.91 -10.61 -26.96
C SER A 109 -10.49 -9.29 -27.61
N SER A 110 -9.49 -8.60 -27.05
CA SER A 110 -9.05 -7.31 -27.59
C SER A 110 -8.01 -7.48 -28.70
N CYS A 111 -8.17 -6.72 -29.78
CA CYS A 111 -7.18 -6.65 -30.86
C CYS A 111 -5.94 -5.83 -30.45
N GLU A 112 -6.15 -4.67 -29.80
CA GLU A 112 -5.08 -3.82 -29.27
C GLU A 112 -5.14 -3.78 -27.73
N LEU A 113 -4.00 -3.89 -27.06
CA LEU A 113 -3.93 -3.86 -25.59
C LEU A 113 -4.28 -2.49 -25.01
N THR A 114 -4.06 -1.42 -25.79
CA THR A 114 -4.33 -0.04 -25.41
C THR A 114 -5.81 0.31 -25.34
N ASP A 115 -6.66 -0.51 -25.97
CA ASP A 115 -8.10 -0.25 -26.08
C ASP A 115 -8.92 -1.03 -25.02
N ILE A 116 -8.24 -1.83 -24.20
CA ILE A 116 -8.87 -2.54 -23.09
C ILE A 116 -9.30 -1.54 -22.02
N ASP A 117 -10.57 -1.57 -21.63
CA ASP A 117 -11.05 -0.86 -20.44
C ASP A 117 -10.67 -1.62 -19.16
N TYR A 118 -9.39 -1.56 -18.79
CA TYR A 118 -8.85 -2.19 -17.57
C TYR A 118 -9.26 -1.46 -16.28
N LYS A 119 -9.88 -0.29 -16.38
CA LYS A 119 -10.36 0.49 -15.23
C LYS A 119 -11.69 -0.03 -14.71
N SER A 120 -12.52 -0.59 -15.60
CA SER A 120 -13.77 -1.23 -15.22
C SER A 120 -13.55 -2.46 -14.32
N SER A 121 -14.23 -2.47 -13.17
CA SER A 121 -14.17 -3.59 -12.22
C SER A 121 -14.68 -4.90 -12.83
N GLY A 122 -15.61 -4.85 -13.78
CA GLY A 122 -16.12 -6.05 -14.46
C GLY A 122 -15.04 -6.76 -15.30
N ASN A 123 -14.07 -6.01 -15.81
CA ASN A 123 -12.96 -6.52 -16.61
C ASN A 123 -11.76 -6.97 -15.76
N GLN A 124 -11.69 -6.51 -14.51
CA GLN A 124 -10.65 -6.92 -13.58
C GLN A 124 -10.93 -8.30 -13.00
N ARG A 125 -9.86 -8.98 -12.58
CA ARG A 125 -9.93 -10.25 -11.85
C ARG A 125 -10.56 -10.04 -10.48
N ASP A 126 -11.15 -11.10 -9.95
CA ASP A 126 -11.61 -11.13 -8.57
C ASP A 126 -10.41 -11.11 -7.60
N ASP A 127 -10.67 -10.84 -6.33
CA ASP A 127 -9.63 -10.64 -5.31
C ASP A 127 -8.73 -11.89 -5.11
N ASP A 128 -9.30 -13.07 -5.26
CA ASP A 128 -8.60 -14.34 -5.09
C ASP A 128 -7.78 -14.75 -6.33
N ASP A 129 -8.10 -14.20 -7.51
CA ASP A 129 -7.44 -14.50 -8.79
C ASP A 129 -6.32 -13.49 -9.14
N LEU A 130 -6.11 -12.48 -8.28
CA LEU A 130 -5.15 -11.41 -8.50
C LEU A 130 -3.71 -11.93 -8.41
N VAL A 131 -2.89 -11.67 -9.43
CA VAL A 131 -1.51 -12.14 -9.47
C VAL A 131 -0.59 -11.13 -8.77
N ILE A 132 -0.35 -11.37 -7.49
CA ILE A 132 0.43 -10.49 -6.59
C ILE A 132 1.73 -11.13 -6.06
N GLY A 133 2.00 -12.37 -6.45
CA GLY A 133 3.14 -13.16 -6.00
C GLY A 133 2.82 -14.06 -4.81
N SER A 134 3.46 -15.24 -4.78
CA SER A 134 3.22 -16.28 -3.76
C SER A 134 3.55 -15.81 -2.33
N GLN A 135 4.66 -15.09 -2.17
CA GLN A 135 5.06 -14.54 -0.88
C GLN A 135 4.03 -13.53 -0.34
N THR A 136 3.49 -12.68 -1.21
CA THR A 136 2.45 -11.71 -0.86
C THR A 136 1.17 -12.40 -0.40
N LEU A 137 0.73 -13.46 -1.12
CA LEU A 137 -0.44 -14.25 -0.76
C LEU A 137 -0.31 -14.89 0.63
N GLN A 138 0.84 -15.48 0.94
CA GLN A 138 1.11 -16.08 2.25
C GLN A 138 1.05 -15.07 3.41
N ILE A 139 1.44 -13.81 3.16
CA ILE A 139 1.33 -12.75 4.17
C ILE A 139 -0.13 -12.28 4.30
N LEU A 140 -0.86 -12.19 3.19
CA LEU A 140 -2.28 -11.78 3.17
C LEU A 140 -3.21 -12.73 3.90
N GLU A 141 -2.91 -14.03 3.91
CA GLU A 141 -3.67 -15.02 4.69
C GLU A 141 -3.61 -14.76 6.20
N ARG A 142 -2.56 -14.10 6.68
CA ARG A 142 -2.34 -13.78 8.10
C ARG A 142 -2.88 -12.41 8.50
N LEU A 143 -3.21 -11.58 7.51
CA LEU A 143 -3.70 -10.22 7.71
C LEU A 143 -5.18 -10.21 8.08
N LYS A 144 -5.61 -9.14 8.77
CA LYS A 144 -7.02 -8.89 9.04
C LYS A 144 -7.75 -8.61 7.73
N ILE A 145 -9.03 -8.99 7.67
CA ILE A 145 -9.87 -8.80 6.47
C ILE A 145 -9.88 -7.35 5.98
N ALA A 146 -9.97 -6.38 6.91
CA ALA A 146 -9.95 -4.96 6.57
C ALA A 146 -8.61 -4.52 5.91
N ASP A 147 -7.48 -5.00 6.45
CA ASP A 147 -6.15 -4.69 5.92
C ASP A 147 -5.92 -5.37 4.57
N LYS A 148 -6.39 -6.61 4.40
CA LYS A 148 -6.38 -7.34 3.11
C LYS A 148 -7.14 -6.57 2.04
N GLN A 149 -8.36 -6.13 2.33
CA GLN A 149 -9.19 -5.36 1.40
C GLN A 149 -8.56 -4.02 1.02
N GLN A 150 -7.99 -3.31 2.00
CA GLN A 150 -7.27 -2.06 1.74
C GLN A 150 -6.04 -2.31 0.87
N PHE A 151 -5.29 -3.38 1.13
CA PHE A 151 -4.12 -3.78 0.35
C PHE A 151 -4.49 -4.04 -1.12
N LEU A 152 -5.50 -4.88 -1.36
CA LEU A 152 -5.94 -5.24 -2.72
C LEU A 152 -6.42 -4.02 -3.50
N THR A 153 -7.15 -3.11 -2.84
CA THR A 153 -7.57 -1.84 -3.44
C THR A 153 -6.36 -1.00 -3.89
N ARG A 154 -5.31 -0.92 -3.06
CA ARG A 154 -4.08 -0.17 -3.43
C ARG A 154 -3.30 -0.85 -4.54
N VAL A 155 -3.23 -2.18 -4.55
CA VAL A 155 -2.58 -2.95 -5.62
C VAL A 155 -3.30 -2.76 -6.96
N ARG A 156 -4.63 -2.83 -6.99
CA ARG A 156 -5.42 -2.54 -8.21
C ARG A 156 -5.14 -1.14 -8.72
N ARG A 157 -5.14 -0.14 -7.82
CA ARG A 157 -4.80 1.24 -8.17
C ARG A 157 -3.38 1.36 -8.72
N PHE A 158 -2.41 0.65 -8.14
CA PHE A 158 -1.05 0.62 -8.65
C PHE A 158 -1.01 0.12 -10.10
N PHE A 159 -1.64 -1.02 -10.39
CA PHE A 159 -1.66 -1.56 -11.75
C PHE A 159 -2.36 -0.65 -12.77
N VAL A 160 -3.45 0.01 -12.37
CA VAL A 160 -4.13 1.00 -13.22
C VAL A 160 -3.20 2.18 -13.52
N VAL A 161 -2.52 2.74 -12.51
CA VAL A 161 -1.60 3.87 -12.68
C VAL A 161 -0.41 3.49 -13.56
N VAL A 162 0.15 2.28 -13.36
CA VAL A 162 1.23 1.76 -14.21
C VAL A 162 0.76 1.62 -15.65
N SER A 163 -0.42 1.06 -15.88
CA SER A 163 -0.97 0.85 -17.23
C SER A 163 -1.22 2.19 -17.92
N ASP A 164 -1.81 3.16 -17.21
CA ASP A 164 -1.99 4.54 -17.69
C ASP A 164 -0.65 5.17 -18.08
N TYR A 165 0.38 5.02 -17.24
CA TYR A 165 1.71 5.55 -17.51
C TYR A 165 2.34 4.92 -18.75
N ILE A 166 2.28 3.58 -18.87
CA ILE A 166 2.82 2.85 -20.01
C ILE A 166 2.11 3.31 -21.29
N ILE A 167 0.79 3.34 -21.32
CA ILE A 167 0.02 3.71 -22.52
C ILE A 167 0.29 5.16 -22.92
N LEU A 168 0.45 6.06 -21.96
CA LEU A 168 0.72 7.48 -22.22
C LEU A 168 2.15 7.72 -22.70
N LYS A 169 3.14 7.05 -22.10
CA LYS A 169 4.57 7.32 -22.33
C LYS A 169 5.18 6.45 -23.41
N PHE A 170 4.77 5.20 -23.49
CA PHE A 170 5.25 4.30 -24.52
C PHE A 170 4.37 4.56 -25.73
N LEU A 171 4.99 4.99 -26.82
CA LEU A 171 4.31 5.38 -28.05
C LEU A 171 3.72 4.15 -28.79
N LEU A 172 2.94 3.32 -28.10
CA LEU A 172 2.41 2.03 -28.56
C LEU A 172 1.54 2.16 -29.81
N LYS A 173 0.94 3.34 -30.01
CA LYS A 173 0.14 3.69 -31.20
C LYS A 173 0.95 4.37 -32.31
N SER A 174 2.28 4.52 -32.16
CA SER A 174 3.12 5.19 -33.16
C SER A 174 3.19 4.39 -34.45
N GLU A 175 2.77 5.02 -35.56
CA GLU A 175 2.95 4.44 -36.89
C GLU A 175 4.41 4.19 -37.24
N ILE A 176 5.33 5.02 -36.75
CA ILE A 176 6.76 4.88 -37.04
C ILE A 176 7.27 3.58 -36.42
N LEU A 177 6.89 3.30 -35.17
CA LEU A 177 7.27 2.06 -34.50
C LEU A 177 6.60 0.84 -35.15
N LYS A 178 5.33 0.97 -35.56
CA LYS A 178 4.62 -0.09 -36.32
C LYS A 178 5.31 -0.40 -37.66
N LYS A 179 5.83 0.62 -38.36
CA LYS A 179 6.55 0.45 -39.64
C LYS A 179 8.00 -0.03 -39.47
N ALA A 180 8.62 0.22 -38.32
CA ALA A 180 9.97 -0.21 -38.01
C ALA A 180 10.06 -1.68 -37.56
N GLU A 181 8.93 -2.29 -37.20
CA GLU A 181 8.85 -3.69 -36.79
C GLU A 181 9.20 -4.59 -37.97
N VAL A 182 10.15 -5.51 -37.75
CA VAL A 182 10.61 -6.47 -38.77
C VAL A 182 10.21 -7.87 -38.34
N ALA A 183 9.64 -8.65 -39.27
CA ALA A 183 9.26 -10.04 -39.01
C ALA A 183 10.48 -10.85 -38.55
N ARG A 184 10.38 -11.48 -37.37
CA ARG A 184 11.39 -12.44 -36.92
C ARG A 184 11.20 -13.75 -37.67
N LEU A 185 12.11 -14.03 -38.61
CA LEU A 185 12.12 -15.30 -39.35
C LEU A 185 12.35 -16.51 -38.44
N SER A 186 12.93 -16.31 -37.24
CA SER A 186 13.17 -17.37 -36.26
C SER A 186 11.89 -17.96 -35.65
N SER A 187 10.77 -17.23 -35.62
CA SER A 187 9.49 -17.77 -35.13
C SER A 187 8.71 -18.59 -36.17
N ILE A 188 9.13 -18.58 -37.44
CA ILE A 188 8.47 -19.32 -38.53
C ILE A 188 8.92 -20.79 -38.58
N VAL A 189 10.10 -21.12 -38.06
CA VAL A 189 10.71 -22.46 -38.17
C VAL A 189 10.14 -23.46 -37.14
N THR A 190 9.29 -22.99 -36.22
CA THR A 190 8.70 -23.81 -35.14
C THR A 190 7.19 -24.00 -35.25
N ALA A 191 6.58 -23.69 -36.40
CA ALA A 191 5.17 -23.94 -36.69
C ALA A 191 4.98 -25.25 -37.46
#